data_AF-A0A7J0CJ95-F1
#
_entry.id   AF-A0A7J0CJ95-F1
#
_cell.length_a   1.000
_cell.length_b   1.000
_cell.length_c   1.000
_cell.angle_alpha   90.00
_cell.angle_beta   90.00
_cell.angle_gamma   90.00
#
_symmetry.space_group_name_H-M   'P 1'
#
loop_
_entity.id
_entity.type
_entity.pdbx_description
1 polymer ?
#
loop_
_entity_poly.entity_id
_entity_poly.type
_entity_poly.pdbx_seq_one_letter_code
_entity_poly.pdbx_strand_id
1 'polypeptide(L)'
;MSTAQHGNGAVRETPDRYGAFPRLTTEQLHNLTPHGERRRTTEGEVLYREGEPFREFLAILSGTVEILQDHGDREERTMALHGPGRFLGELGMLEGQAAFDTAVVREAGEILAVPVERQRTLIGRDPVLGDLILRACLGRRYLLIGLGAGFRILGSCYSQDTRRLREFAARNRLPHRWLDLERDKEAEALLRRFSIRPEETPVVLWKGDRVLRNPSNAELARLIGLPTPTAKDAQCDVIVVGAGPAGLAAAVYGASDGLTTISVDAVATGGQAGTSSRIENSLGFPSGISGGELIERAVLQAHKFGARLMVPAQVNKLTPQDDAYVVTFTDGSHVRAGAVVLASGVRYRRLEVPGIERLEGISVYYAATVHEASLCEADPVAVVGGGNSAGQAALFLAQHASGVHLLVRGGDLNADMSRYLVDQVERHPKIEVLLHTEVRGVSGKDKLESLSVEDNTRGERRPLRAAALFVFIGARPRTEWLRGALALDEKGFVLTGADARAAADATRWDALGRAPLLLETSLPGVFAAGDVRSGSVKRVASATGEGAMAIRLVHEHRENAGNLVRDRATGPERPQPEADRSASRR
;
A
#
# COMPACT_ATOMS: atom_id res chain seq x y z
N MET A 1 16.50 24.36 -6.72
CA MET A 1 17.76 24.07 -7.44
C MET A 1 17.74 24.85 -8.74
N SER A 2 18.86 25.50 -9.05
CA SER A 2 19.00 26.45 -10.17
C SER A 2 18.82 25.77 -11.54
N THR A 3 18.04 26.41 -12.41
CA THR A 3 17.83 26.09 -13.82
C THR A 3 19.16 26.06 -14.58
N ALA A 4 19.53 24.90 -15.10
CA ALA A 4 20.72 24.74 -15.92
C ALA A 4 20.53 25.45 -17.27
N GLN A 5 21.36 26.46 -17.49
CA GLN A 5 21.56 27.13 -18.77
C GLN A 5 22.11 26.13 -19.80
N HIS A 6 21.54 26.15 -20.99
CA HIS A 6 22.02 25.37 -22.15
C HIS A 6 23.40 25.89 -22.58
N GLY A 7 24.43 25.09 -22.32
CA GLY A 7 25.78 25.24 -22.87
C GLY A 7 26.14 24.01 -23.69
N ASN A 8 26.61 24.22 -24.91
CA ASN A 8 27.04 23.23 -25.90
C ASN A 8 28.23 22.40 -25.38
N GLY A 9 27.95 21.33 -24.63
CA GLY A 9 28.92 20.36 -24.11
C GLY A 9 28.35 18.95 -24.24
N ALA A 10 29.18 18.00 -24.67
CA ALA A 10 28.83 16.60 -24.90
C ALA A 10 27.88 16.07 -23.80
N VAL A 11 26.74 15.50 -24.22
CA VAL A 11 25.70 15.04 -23.29
C VAL A 11 26.30 13.94 -22.41
N ARG A 12 26.58 14.29 -21.16
CA ARG A 12 27.26 13.40 -20.21
C ARG A 12 26.25 12.40 -19.67
N GLU A 13 26.57 11.11 -19.77
CA GLU A 13 25.74 10.05 -19.20
C GLU A 13 25.42 10.32 -17.72
N THR A 14 24.19 10.01 -17.32
CA THR A 14 23.72 10.28 -15.96
C THR A 14 24.49 9.42 -14.95
N PRO A 15 25.06 10.02 -13.89
CA PRO A 15 25.77 9.28 -12.86
C PRO A 15 24.82 8.37 -12.09
N ASP A 16 25.34 7.26 -11.56
CA ASP A 16 24.54 6.41 -10.69
C ASP A 16 24.23 7.15 -9.38
N ARG A 17 22.94 7.42 -9.16
CA ARG A 17 22.44 8.10 -7.96
C ARG A 17 21.84 7.05 -7.04
N TYR A 18 22.54 6.74 -5.94
CA TYR A 18 22.06 5.82 -4.91
C TYR A 18 21.69 4.41 -5.42
N GLY A 19 22.29 3.97 -6.53
CA GLY A 19 21.99 2.67 -7.16
C GLY A 19 20.77 2.67 -8.08
N ALA A 20 20.20 3.84 -8.40
CA ALA A 20 19.07 3.96 -9.34
C ALA A 20 19.47 3.64 -10.79
N PHE A 21 20.74 3.83 -11.14
CA PHE A 21 21.25 3.57 -12.47
C PHE A 21 22.49 2.70 -12.31
N PRO A 22 22.37 1.39 -12.07
CA PRO A 22 23.51 0.48 -12.06
C PRO A 22 23.90 0.08 -13.47
N ARG A 23 25.07 -0.54 -13.64
CA ARG A 23 25.41 -1.27 -14.88
C ARG A 23 25.30 -2.76 -14.62
N LEU A 24 24.72 -3.48 -15.58
CA LEU A 24 24.77 -4.92 -15.62
C LEU A 24 26.20 -5.35 -15.96
N THR A 25 26.69 -6.37 -15.25
CA THR A 25 27.96 -7.00 -15.58
C THR A 25 27.84 -7.80 -16.89
N THR A 26 28.96 -8.11 -17.52
CA THR A 26 28.99 -8.99 -18.70
C THR A 26 28.33 -10.35 -18.43
N GLU A 27 28.51 -10.89 -17.22
CA GLU A 27 27.88 -12.14 -16.78
C GLU A 27 26.35 -11.99 -16.69
N GLN A 28 25.85 -10.90 -16.09
CA GLN A 28 24.42 -10.65 -16.01
C GLN A 28 23.77 -10.47 -17.40
N LEU A 29 24.43 -9.76 -18.31
CA LEU A 29 23.98 -9.63 -19.70
C LEU A 29 23.98 -10.98 -20.43
N HIS A 30 25.01 -11.80 -20.22
CA HIS A 30 25.08 -13.14 -20.78
C HIS A 30 23.94 -14.02 -20.25
N ASN A 31 23.62 -13.95 -18.96
CA ASN A 31 22.52 -14.69 -18.35
C ASN A 31 21.14 -14.23 -18.87
N LEU A 32 20.98 -12.96 -19.24
CA LEU A 32 19.74 -12.43 -19.82
C LEU A 32 19.57 -12.79 -21.31
N THR A 33 20.68 -12.95 -22.05
CA THR A 33 20.68 -13.12 -23.51
C THR A 33 19.80 -14.29 -24.01
N PRO A 34 19.82 -15.49 -23.40
CA PRO A 34 18.97 -16.61 -23.81
C PRO A 34 17.46 -16.35 -23.69
N HIS A 35 17.07 -15.30 -22.99
CA HIS A 35 15.68 -15.00 -22.67
C HIS A 35 15.12 -13.80 -23.45
N GLY A 36 15.95 -13.12 -24.26
CA GLY A 36 15.58 -11.96 -25.04
C GLY A 36 16.10 -11.99 -26.47
N GLU A 37 15.81 -10.93 -27.20
CA GLU A 37 16.23 -10.71 -28.57
C GLU A 37 17.15 -9.49 -28.65
N ARG A 38 18.21 -9.59 -29.45
CA ARG A 38 19.05 -8.42 -29.78
C ARG A 38 18.39 -7.65 -30.92
N ARG A 39 18.13 -6.37 -30.69
CA ARG A 39 17.49 -5.47 -31.65
C ARG A 39 18.37 -4.26 -31.90
N ARG A 40 18.56 -3.93 -33.18
CA ARG A 40 19.21 -2.69 -33.60
C ARG A 40 18.26 -1.53 -33.42
N THR A 41 18.79 -0.38 -33.03
CA THR A 41 18.02 0.85 -32.83
C THR A 41 18.42 1.94 -33.81
N THR A 42 17.49 2.85 -34.06
CA THR A 42 17.71 4.05 -34.88
C THR A 42 17.62 5.31 -34.04
N GLU A 43 18.35 6.37 -34.41
CA GLU A 43 18.26 7.65 -33.71
C GLU A 43 16.83 8.22 -33.80
N GLY A 44 16.30 8.69 -32.67
CA GLY A 44 14.92 9.16 -32.53
C GLY A 44 13.88 8.06 -32.30
N GLU A 45 14.27 6.78 -32.31
CA GLU A 45 13.35 5.67 -32.03
C GLU A 45 12.83 5.72 -30.58
N VAL A 46 11.51 5.64 -30.42
CA VAL A 46 10.85 5.56 -29.11
C VAL A 46 10.75 4.10 -28.68
N LEU A 47 11.51 3.71 -27.66
CA LEU A 47 11.56 2.33 -27.17
C LEU A 47 10.34 1.96 -26.31
N TYR A 48 9.88 2.92 -25.50
CA TYR A 48 8.59 2.89 -24.83
C TYR A 48 8.16 4.32 -24.54
N ARG A 49 6.85 4.51 -24.37
CA ARG A 49 6.25 5.82 -24.15
C ARG A 49 5.62 5.88 -22.76
N GLU A 50 5.72 7.05 -22.14
CA GLU A 50 4.95 7.38 -20.94
C GLU A 50 3.48 6.99 -21.16
N GLY A 51 2.78 6.53 -20.12
CA GLY A 51 1.40 6.08 -20.08
C GLY A 51 1.06 4.88 -20.96
N GLU A 52 2.06 4.12 -21.43
CA GLU A 52 1.89 2.79 -22.03
C GLU A 52 2.52 1.72 -21.10
N PRO A 53 1.95 0.50 -21.04
CA PRO A 53 2.53 -0.57 -20.23
C PRO A 53 3.88 -1.01 -20.79
N PHE A 54 4.82 -1.35 -19.90
CA PHE A 54 6.05 -1.99 -20.29
C PHE A 54 5.78 -3.39 -20.85
N ARG A 55 6.26 -3.65 -22.07
CA ARG A 55 6.19 -4.98 -22.69
C ARG A 55 7.50 -5.76 -22.53
N GLU A 56 8.60 -5.04 -22.43
CA GLU A 56 9.95 -5.60 -22.45
C GLU A 56 10.84 -4.91 -21.43
N PHE A 57 11.70 -5.69 -20.80
CA PHE A 57 12.90 -5.22 -20.12
C PHE A 57 13.99 -4.98 -21.16
N LEU A 58 14.54 -3.77 -21.19
CA LEU A 58 15.50 -3.34 -22.22
C LEU A 58 16.87 -3.06 -21.59
N ALA A 59 17.91 -3.77 -22.02
CA ALA A 59 19.29 -3.49 -21.67
C ALA A 59 20.05 -2.91 -22.89
N ILE A 60 20.80 -1.83 -22.68
CA ILE A 60 21.57 -1.15 -23.73
C ILE A 60 22.88 -1.92 -23.94
N LEU A 61 23.11 -2.43 -25.14
CA LEU A 61 24.36 -3.11 -25.52
C LEU A 61 25.35 -2.14 -26.16
N SER A 62 24.86 -1.20 -26.97
CA SER A 62 25.63 -0.10 -27.58
C SER A 62 24.71 1.10 -27.89
N GLY A 63 25.30 2.27 -28.14
CA GLY A 63 24.55 3.52 -28.33
C GLY A 63 24.09 4.15 -27.02
N THR A 64 23.19 5.14 -27.11
CA THR A 64 22.66 5.87 -25.95
C THR A 64 21.16 6.11 -26.06
N VAL A 65 20.50 6.10 -24.91
CA VAL A 65 19.05 6.30 -24.78
C VAL A 65 18.81 7.40 -23.76
N GLU A 66 18.00 8.38 -24.13
CA GLU A 66 17.54 9.45 -23.26
C GLU A 66 16.16 9.13 -22.69
N ILE A 67 15.97 9.44 -21.42
CA ILE A 67 14.72 9.34 -20.69
C ILE A 67 14.12 10.74 -20.60
N LEU A 68 12.90 10.88 -21.08
CA LEU A 68 12.19 12.15 -21.24
C LEU A 68 10.88 12.13 -20.45
N GLN A 69 10.52 13.28 -19.90
CA GLN A 69 9.18 13.56 -19.36
C GLN A 69 8.41 14.45 -20.34
N ASP A 70 7.10 14.26 -20.47
CA ASP A 70 6.22 15.10 -21.28
C ASP A 70 6.69 15.20 -22.75
N HIS A 71 7.26 14.11 -23.28
CA HIS A 71 7.85 14.04 -24.62
C HIS A 71 6.83 14.44 -25.71
N GLY A 72 7.19 15.44 -26.52
CA GLY A 72 6.33 16.04 -27.54
C GLY A 72 5.37 17.13 -27.06
N ASP A 73 5.38 17.52 -25.77
CA ASP A 73 4.71 18.72 -25.26
C ASP A 73 5.73 19.88 -25.06
N ARG A 74 5.23 21.10 -24.84
CA ARG A 74 6.06 22.30 -24.60
C ARG A 74 6.90 22.23 -23.32
N GLU A 75 6.53 21.33 -22.41
CA GLU A 75 7.19 21.12 -21.13
C GLU A 75 8.15 19.92 -21.14
N GLU A 76 8.54 19.42 -22.32
CA GLU A 76 9.47 18.29 -22.46
C GLU A 76 10.77 18.53 -21.67
N ARG A 77 11.17 17.54 -20.87
CA ARG A 77 12.36 17.60 -20.02
C ARG A 77 13.18 16.32 -20.08
N THR A 78 14.48 16.48 -20.26
CA THR A 78 15.44 15.38 -20.09
C THR A 78 15.58 15.00 -18.63
N MET A 79 15.34 13.73 -18.34
CA MET A 79 15.44 13.16 -17.00
C MET A 79 16.75 12.43 -16.77
N ALA A 80 17.18 11.64 -17.77
CA ALA A 80 18.43 10.90 -17.71
C ALA A 80 18.93 10.56 -19.12
N LEU A 81 20.23 10.31 -19.23
CA LEU A 81 20.86 9.70 -20.39
C LEU A 81 21.57 8.42 -19.95
N HIS A 82 21.33 7.33 -20.67
CA HIS A 82 21.85 6.00 -20.37
C HIS A 82 22.66 5.45 -21.54
N GLY A 83 23.82 4.88 -21.23
CA GLY A 83 24.71 4.24 -22.21
C GLY A 83 24.83 2.72 -22.00
N PRO A 84 25.85 2.08 -22.61
CA PRO A 84 26.02 0.64 -22.61
C PRO A 84 26.09 0.00 -21.22
N GLY A 85 25.49 -1.18 -21.06
CA GLY A 85 25.37 -1.90 -19.80
C GLY A 85 24.29 -1.37 -18.85
N ARG A 86 23.65 -0.24 -19.14
CA ARG A 86 22.45 0.21 -18.41
C ARG A 86 21.23 -0.59 -18.87
N PHE A 87 20.20 -0.64 -18.03
CA PHE A 87 18.88 -1.10 -18.43
C PHE A 87 17.83 -0.04 -18.12
N LEU A 88 16.73 -0.07 -18.87
CA LEU A 88 15.66 0.92 -18.84
C LEU A 88 14.46 0.46 -18.01
N GLY A 89 13.52 1.38 -17.78
CA GLY A 89 12.28 1.12 -17.06
C GLY A 89 12.37 1.43 -15.57
N GLU A 90 11.24 1.32 -14.90
CA GLU A 90 11.09 1.67 -13.49
C GLU A 90 10.14 0.66 -12.80
N LEU A 91 9.75 0.89 -11.54
CA LEU A 91 8.87 0.01 -10.77
C LEU A 91 7.60 -0.45 -11.52
N GLY A 92 7.02 0.40 -12.36
CA GLY A 92 5.87 0.06 -13.19
C GLY A 92 6.09 -1.15 -14.09
N MET A 93 7.32 -1.40 -14.54
CA MET A 93 7.68 -2.61 -15.30
C MET A 93 7.49 -3.89 -14.47
N LEU A 94 7.80 -3.85 -13.18
CA LEU A 94 7.66 -5.00 -12.29
C LEU A 94 6.19 -5.23 -11.91
N GLU A 95 5.43 -4.15 -11.74
CA GLU A 95 4.04 -4.18 -11.26
C GLU A 95 2.99 -4.23 -12.39
N GLY A 96 3.40 -4.08 -13.65
CA GLY A 96 2.48 -4.03 -14.80
C GLY A 96 1.79 -2.68 -14.97
N GLN A 97 2.30 -1.62 -14.33
CA GLN A 97 1.82 -0.26 -14.51
C GLN A 97 2.30 0.30 -15.85
N ALA A 98 1.64 1.35 -16.30
CA ALA A 98 2.11 2.17 -17.40
C ALA A 98 3.34 3.01 -17.01
N ALA A 99 4.23 3.26 -17.98
CA ALA A 99 5.45 4.02 -17.79
C ALA A 99 5.14 5.48 -17.39
N PHE A 100 6.03 6.09 -16.60
CA PHE A 100 5.92 7.51 -16.20
C PHE A 100 6.93 8.40 -16.93
N ASP A 101 7.71 7.82 -17.82
CA ASP A 101 8.70 8.46 -18.67
C ASP A 101 8.71 7.80 -20.06
N THR A 102 9.37 8.46 -21.01
CA THR A 102 9.53 8.01 -22.40
C THR A 102 11.01 7.76 -22.65
N ALA A 103 11.36 6.62 -23.26
CA ALA A 103 12.73 6.33 -23.67
C ALA A 103 12.91 6.56 -25.17
N VAL A 104 13.84 7.44 -25.55
CA VAL A 104 14.15 7.79 -26.93
C VAL A 104 15.63 7.56 -27.20
N VAL A 105 15.93 6.85 -28.30
CA VAL A 105 17.31 6.59 -28.72
C VAL A 105 17.94 7.89 -29.21
N ARG A 106 19.12 8.24 -28.65
CA ARG A 106 19.89 9.43 -29.07
C ARG A 106 21.08 9.08 -29.94
N GLU A 107 21.75 7.96 -29.65
CA GLU A 107 22.77 7.40 -30.54
C GLU A 107 22.36 5.98 -30.89
N ALA A 108 22.27 5.70 -32.20
CA ALA A 108 21.93 4.38 -32.72
C ALA A 108 22.89 3.29 -32.20
N GLY A 109 22.36 2.10 -31.97
CA GLY A 109 23.13 1.00 -31.42
C GLY A 109 22.33 -0.30 -31.37
N GLU A 110 22.54 -1.07 -30.31
CA GLU A 110 21.85 -2.34 -30.07
C GLU A 110 21.34 -2.42 -28.63
N ILE A 111 20.17 -3.03 -28.48
CA ILE A 111 19.55 -3.35 -27.19
C ILE A 111 19.29 -4.85 -27.09
N LEU A 112 19.25 -5.37 -25.87
CA LEU A 112 18.68 -6.67 -25.54
C LEU A 112 17.28 -6.45 -24.98
N ALA A 113 16.27 -6.99 -25.66
CA ALA A 113 14.88 -6.90 -25.27
C ALA A 113 14.37 -8.23 -24.73
N VAL A 114 14.01 -8.27 -23.45
CA VAL A 114 13.52 -9.46 -22.75
C VAL A 114 12.04 -9.24 -22.41
N PRO A 115 11.09 -10.10 -22.84
CA PRO A 115 9.69 -9.97 -22.43
C PRO A 115 9.54 -9.92 -20.91
N VAL A 116 8.68 -9.03 -20.39
CA VAL A 116 8.53 -8.79 -18.94
C VAL A 116 8.14 -10.07 -18.19
N GLU A 117 7.34 -10.96 -18.79
CA GLU A 117 6.95 -12.24 -18.20
C GLU A 117 8.16 -13.17 -17.97
N ARG A 118 9.12 -13.17 -18.91
CA ARG A 118 10.37 -13.94 -18.78
C ARG A 118 11.29 -13.30 -17.76
N GLN A 119 11.38 -11.98 -17.75
CA GLN A 119 12.18 -11.23 -16.79
C GLN A 119 11.72 -11.47 -15.34
N ARG A 120 10.41 -11.49 -15.07
CA ARG A 120 9.87 -11.85 -13.75
C ARG A 120 10.33 -13.24 -13.29
N THR A 121 10.33 -14.20 -14.21
CA THR A 121 10.82 -15.57 -13.94
C THR A 121 12.32 -15.57 -13.59
N LEU A 122 13.12 -14.73 -14.26
CA LEU A 122 14.57 -14.64 -14.03
C LEU A 122 14.92 -13.98 -12.70
N ILE A 123 14.23 -12.89 -12.34
CA ILE A 123 14.33 -12.26 -11.02
C ILE A 123 14.04 -13.26 -9.90
N GLY A 124 13.09 -14.18 -10.12
CA GLY A 124 12.78 -15.24 -9.17
C GLY A 124 13.91 -16.25 -8.96
N ARG A 125 14.74 -16.49 -9.99
CA ARG A 125 15.81 -17.51 -10.03
C ARG A 125 17.19 -16.98 -9.64
N ASP A 126 17.49 -15.72 -9.96
CA ASP A 126 18.75 -15.05 -9.63
C ASP A 126 18.50 -13.94 -8.59
N PRO A 127 18.76 -14.21 -7.30
CA PRO A 127 18.53 -13.24 -6.24
C PRO A 127 19.39 -11.98 -6.37
N VAL A 128 20.60 -12.08 -6.92
CA VAL A 128 21.53 -10.96 -7.04
C VAL A 128 21.06 -10.00 -8.13
N LEU A 129 20.73 -10.54 -9.30
CA LEU A 129 20.16 -9.76 -10.40
C LEU A 129 18.78 -9.19 -10.02
N GLY A 130 17.96 -9.98 -9.33
CA GLY A 130 16.65 -9.55 -8.84
C GLY A 130 16.72 -8.36 -7.89
N ASP A 131 17.59 -8.42 -6.89
CA ASP A 131 17.81 -7.32 -5.94
C ASP A 131 18.40 -6.08 -6.63
N LEU A 132 19.33 -6.24 -7.58
CA LEU A 132 19.86 -5.14 -8.38
C LEU A 132 18.77 -4.42 -9.18
N ILE A 133 17.96 -5.18 -9.93
CA ILE A 133 16.87 -4.62 -10.74
C ILE A 133 15.85 -3.92 -9.84
N LEU A 134 15.49 -4.55 -8.73
CA LEU A 134 14.56 -3.97 -7.78
C LEU A 134 15.06 -2.63 -7.22
N ARG A 135 16.26 -2.60 -6.65
CA ARG A 135 16.82 -1.38 -6.05
C ARG A 135 16.87 -0.24 -7.05
N ALA A 136 17.26 -0.54 -8.29
CA ALA A 136 17.26 0.43 -9.37
C ALA A 136 15.85 0.96 -9.69
N CYS A 137 14.86 0.06 -9.84
CA CYS A 137 13.47 0.43 -10.12
C CYS A 137 12.86 1.29 -8.99
N LEU A 138 13.10 0.93 -7.73
CA LEU A 138 12.68 1.71 -6.57
C LEU A 138 13.36 3.08 -6.52
N GLY A 139 14.68 3.12 -6.77
CA GLY A 139 15.44 4.37 -6.84
C GLY A 139 14.91 5.30 -7.92
N ARG A 140 14.64 4.78 -9.12
CA ARG A 140 14.04 5.55 -10.23
C ARG A 140 12.65 6.05 -9.88
N ARG A 141 11.80 5.20 -9.29
CA ARG A 141 10.46 5.61 -8.84
C ARG A 141 10.53 6.74 -7.83
N TYR A 142 11.44 6.66 -6.87
CA TYR A 142 11.67 7.72 -5.89
C TYR A 142 12.13 9.03 -6.55
N LEU A 143 13.05 8.96 -7.51
CA LEU A 143 13.48 10.13 -8.28
C LEU A 143 12.31 10.78 -9.02
N LEU A 144 11.51 9.98 -9.76
CA LEU A 144 10.34 10.47 -10.48
C LEU A 144 9.34 11.18 -9.57
N ILE A 145 9.05 10.61 -8.40
CA ILE A 145 8.19 11.24 -7.39
C ILE A 145 8.78 12.58 -6.91
N GLY A 146 10.08 12.60 -6.58
CA GLY A 146 10.76 13.82 -6.11
C GLY A 146 10.81 14.93 -7.16
N LEU A 147 10.75 14.58 -8.43
CA LEU A 147 10.68 15.51 -9.57
C LEU A 147 9.25 15.98 -9.86
N GLY A 148 8.24 15.36 -9.24
CA GLY A 148 6.84 15.60 -9.58
C GLY A 148 6.49 15.16 -11.00
N ALA A 149 7.23 14.18 -11.54
CA ALA A 149 6.95 13.60 -12.84
C ALA A 149 5.63 12.80 -12.81
N GLY A 150 4.98 12.59 -13.95
CA GLY A 150 3.75 11.81 -14.08
C GLY A 150 2.47 12.66 -14.17
N PHE A 151 1.36 12.14 -13.64
CA PHE A 151 0.05 12.78 -13.82
C PHE A 151 -0.15 13.97 -12.87
N ARG A 152 -1.03 14.89 -13.26
CA ARG A 152 -1.41 16.05 -12.44
C ARG A 152 -2.77 15.85 -11.80
N ILE A 153 -2.88 16.16 -10.52
CA ILE A 153 -4.16 16.25 -9.80
C ILE A 153 -4.47 17.73 -9.62
N LEU A 154 -5.51 18.25 -10.26
CA LEU A 154 -6.00 19.61 -10.06
C LEU A 154 -7.17 19.55 -9.10
N GLY A 155 -7.08 20.16 -7.93
CA GLY A 155 -8.16 20.13 -6.96
C GLY A 155 -7.89 20.96 -5.72
N SER A 156 -8.95 21.41 -5.07
CA SER A 156 -8.88 22.28 -3.89
C SER A 156 -8.27 21.54 -2.69
N CYS A 157 -7.44 22.24 -1.92
CA CYS A 157 -6.91 21.74 -0.65
C CYS A 157 -8.01 21.40 0.38
N TYR A 158 -9.21 21.99 0.25
CA TYR A 158 -10.34 21.74 1.15
C TYR A 158 -11.21 20.55 0.71
N SER A 159 -11.08 20.10 -0.53
CA SER A 159 -11.88 19.01 -1.09
C SER A 159 -11.49 17.65 -0.50
N GLN A 160 -12.49 16.89 -0.02
CA GLN A 160 -12.29 15.53 0.46
C GLN A 160 -11.89 14.58 -0.68
N ASP A 161 -12.46 14.75 -1.88
CA ASP A 161 -12.11 13.94 -3.05
C ASP A 161 -10.67 14.21 -3.53
N THR A 162 -10.22 15.47 -3.47
CA THR A 162 -8.82 15.82 -3.78
C THR A 162 -7.87 15.12 -2.81
N ARG A 163 -8.17 15.18 -1.50
CA ARG A 163 -7.40 14.46 -0.47
C ARG A 163 -7.40 12.94 -0.70
N ARG A 164 -8.56 12.35 -1.05
CA ARG A 164 -8.68 10.92 -1.38
C ARG A 164 -7.75 10.50 -2.52
N LEU A 165 -7.75 11.25 -3.63
CA LEU A 165 -6.90 10.94 -4.79
C LEU A 165 -5.41 11.13 -4.48
N ARG A 166 -5.06 12.20 -3.75
CA ARG A 166 -3.68 12.44 -3.29
C ARG A 166 -3.18 11.34 -2.37
N GLU A 167 -3.99 10.93 -1.38
CA GLU A 167 -3.64 9.82 -0.49
C GLU A 167 -3.44 8.54 -1.29
N PHE A 168 -4.35 8.22 -2.21
CA PHE A 168 -4.25 7.03 -3.05
C PHE A 168 -2.98 7.04 -3.91
N ALA A 169 -2.68 8.15 -4.58
CA ALA A 169 -1.49 8.30 -5.41
C ALA A 169 -0.20 8.18 -4.58
N ALA A 170 -0.13 8.88 -3.43
CA ALA A 170 1.03 8.84 -2.56
C ALA A 170 1.27 7.43 -1.97
N ARG A 171 0.21 6.76 -1.50
CA ARG A 171 0.32 5.43 -0.87
C ARG A 171 0.68 4.32 -1.86
N ASN A 172 0.31 4.47 -3.13
CA ASN A 172 0.76 3.57 -4.21
C ASN A 172 2.05 4.06 -4.90
N ARG A 173 2.72 5.08 -4.34
CA ARG A 173 3.96 5.68 -4.89
C ARG A 173 3.82 6.08 -6.35
N LEU A 174 2.66 6.56 -6.76
CA LEU A 174 2.47 6.99 -8.14
C LEU A 174 3.09 8.37 -8.31
N PRO A 175 4.04 8.57 -9.25
CA PRO A 175 4.55 9.89 -9.56
C PRO A 175 3.40 10.81 -9.99
N HIS A 176 3.23 11.91 -9.25
CA HIS A 176 2.20 12.89 -9.52
C HIS A 176 2.58 14.28 -9.00
N ARG A 177 1.94 15.30 -9.56
CA ARG A 177 1.97 16.67 -9.04
C ARG A 177 0.55 17.12 -8.70
N TRP A 178 0.36 17.63 -7.49
CA TRP A 178 -0.89 18.29 -7.13
C TRP A 178 -0.79 19.79 -7.45
N LEU A 179 -1.83 20.32 -8.08
CA LEU A 179 -2.01 21.75 -8.35
C LEU A 179 -3.23 22.22 -7.57
N ASP A 180 -2.98 23.09 -6.60
CA ASP A 180 -3.98 23.60 -5.67
C ASP A 180 -4.80 24.73 -6.32
N LEU A 181 -6.13 24.62 -6.29
CA LEU A 181 -6.99 25.61 -6.93
C LEU A 181 -6.88 26.98 -6.26
N GLU A 182 -6.56 27.02 -4.97
CA GLU A 182 -6.45 28.26 -4.22
C GLU A 182 -5.10 28.96 -4.36
N ARG A 183 -4.03 28.24 -4.72
CA ARG A 183 -2.65 28.74 -4.60
C ARG A 183 -1.87 28.72 -5.92
N ASP A 184 -2.18 27.81 -6.83
CA ASP A 184 -1.41 27.63 -8.06
C ASP A 184 -2.04 28.35 -9.25
N LYS A 185 -1.34 29.38 -9.76
CA LYS A 185 -1.74 30.09 -10.99
C LYS A 185 -1.83 29.17 -12.22
N GLU A 186 -1.04 28.08 -12.22
CA GLU A 186 -1.06 27.06 -13.26
C GLU A 186 -2.42 26.32 -13.31
N ALA A 187 -3.08 26.14 -12.15
CA ALA A 187 -4.35 25.44 -12.06
C ALA A 187 -5.45 26.16 -12.87
N GLU A 188 -5.55 27.48 -12.75
CA GLU A 188 -6.55 28.27 -13.50
C GLU A 188 -6.31 28.19 -15.02
N ALA A 189 -5.05 28.28 -15.45
CA ALA A 189 -4.69 28.17 -16.87
C ALA A 189 -5.08 26.81 -17.45
N LEU A 190 -4.86 25.73 -16.69
CA LEU A 190 -5.22 24.38 -17.11
C LEU A 190 -6.74 24.15 -17.09
N LEU A 191 -7.48 24.66 -16.09
CA LEU A 191 -8.94 24.60 -16.09
C LEU A 191 -9.53 25.26 -17.34
N ARG A 192 -9.02 26.45 -17.70
CA ARG A 192 -9.42 27.14 -18.94
C ARG A 192 -9.04 26.36 -20.19
N ARG A 193 -7.79 25.88 -20.29
CA ARG A 193 -7.28 25.11 -21.45
C ARG A 193 -8.15 23.88 -21.74
N PHE A 194 -8.59 23.18 -20.70
CA PHE A 194 -9.38 21.97 -20.82
C PHE A 194 -10.89 22.19 -20.69
N SER A 195 -11.36 23.44 -20.58
CA SER A 195 -12.76 23.79 -20.39
C SER A 195 -13.41 23.03 -19.21
N ILE A 196 -12.67 22.91 -18.10
CA ILE A 196 -13.11 22.22 -16.88
C ILE A 196 -13.78 23.23 -15.96
N ARG A 197 -14.97 22.89 -15.47
CA ARG A 197 -15.66 23.72 -14.48
C ARG A 197 -15.18 23.38 -13.06
N PRO A 198 -15.14 24.34 -12.11
CA PRO A 198 -14.69 24.07 -10.75
C PRO A 198 -15.41 22.90 -10.06
N GLU A 199 -16.69 22.68 -10.37
CA GLU A 199 -17.51 21.59 -9.80
C GLU A 199 -17.11 20.20 -10.31
N GLU A 200 -16.32 20.13 -11.38
CA GLU A 200 -15.80 18.89 -11.96
C GLU A 200 -14.47 18.46 -11.33
N THR A 201 -13.96 19.25 -10.38
CA THR A 201 -12.72 18.98 -9.65
C THR A 201 -12.97 18.05 -8.44
N PRO A 202 -11.98 17.22 -8.04
CA PRO A 202 -10.62 17.13 -8.60
C PRO A 202 -10.58 16.53 -10.01
N VAL A 203 -9.67 17.02 -10.84
CA VAL A 203 -9.40 16.44 -12.16
C VAL A 203 -8.02 15.80 -12.18
N VAL A 204 -7.91 14.63 -12.79
CA VAL A 204 -6.62 14.01 -13.11
C VAL A 204 -6.32 14.25 -14.59
N LEU A 205 -5.16 14.85 -14.86
CA LEU A 205 -4.63 15.07 -16.20
C LEU A 205 -3.40 14.19 -16.40
N TRP A 206 -3.39 13.39 -17.46
CA TRP A 206 -2.20 12.66 -17.87
C TRP A 206 -2.06 12.77 -19.40
N LYS A 207 -0.84 12.97 -19.90
CA LYS A 207 -0.53 13.12 -21.33
C LYS A 207 -1.19 14.29 -22.06
N GLY A 208 -1.69 15.29 -21.34
CA GLY A 208 -2.29 16.48 -21.94
C GLY A 208 -3.61 16.25 -22.71
N ASP A 209 -4.08 15.02 -22.87
CA ASP A 209 -5.32 14.65 -23.55
C ASP A 209 -6.25 13.76 -22.70
N ARG A 210 -5.71 12.97 -21.76
CA ARG A 210 -6.51 12.17 -20.84
C ARG A 210 -6.92 12.99 -19.64
N VAL A 211 -8.20 13.31 -19.59
CA VAL A 211 -8.84 14.07 -18.51
C VAL A 211 -9.86 13.18 -17.80
N LEU A 212 -9.59 12.84 -16.54
CA LEU A 212 -10.58 12.21 -15.67
C LEU A 212 -11.18 13.25 -14.72
N ARG A 213 -12.50 13.45 -14.79
CA ARG A 213 -13.24 14.39 -13.94
C ARG A 213 -13.75 13.67 -12.69
N ASN A 214 -13.35 14.14 -11.51
CA ASN A 214 -13.55 13.53 -10.20
C ASN A 214 -13.50 11.99 -10.20
N PRO A 215 -12.39 11.36 -10.63
CA PRO A 215 -12.34 9.91 -10.70
C PRO A 215 -12.40 9.26 -9.31
N SER A 216 -13.00 8.09 -9.27
CA SER A 216 -12.80 7.11 -8.20
C SER A 216 -11.36 6.58 -8.20
N ASN A 217 -10.94 5.98 -7.08
CA ASN A 217 -9.62 5.34 -7.01
C ASN A 217 -9.50 4.19 -8.04
N ALA A 218 -10.59 3.48 -8.33
CA ALA A 218 -10.62 2.42 -9.33
C ALA A 218 -10.43 2.94 -10.76
N GLU A 219 -11.00 4.10 -11.10
CA GLU A 219 -10.78 4.74 -12.40
C GLU A 219 -9.34 5.21 -12.57
N LEU A 220 -8.77 5.84 -11.53
CA LEU A 220 -7.36 6.21 -11.53
C LEU A 220 -6.46 4.97 -11.64
N ALA A 221 -6.76 3.91 -10.90
CA ALA A 221 -6.01 2.66 -10.96
C ALA A 221 -6.00 2.04 -12.36
N ARG A 222 -7.16 1.98 -13.03
CA ARG A 222 -7.26 1.49 -14.42
C ARG A 222 -6.48 2.36 -15.39
N LEU A 223 -6.50 3.68 -15.21
CA LEU A 223 -5.71 4.59 -16.04
C LEU A 223 -4.21 4.26 -15.94
N ILE A 224 -3.72 4.01 -14.72
CA ILE A 224 -2.31 3.73 -14.41
C ILE A 224 -1.90 2.30 -14.75
N GLY A 225 -2.85 1.36 -14.85
CA GLY A 225 -2.58 -0.06 -15.07
C GLY A 225 -2.36 -0.85 -13.77
N LEU A 226 -2.86 -0.36 -12.64
CA LEU A 226 -2.86 -1.13 -11.40
C LEU A 226 -3.81 -2.34 -11.51
N PRO A 227 -3.46 -3.52 -10.94
CA PRO A 227 -4.30 -4.71 -11.00
C PRO A 227 -5.66 -4.48 -10.32
N THR A 228 -6.73 -4.76 -11.05
CA THR A 228 -8.13 -4.70 -10.56
C THR A 228 -8.80 -6.08 -10.70
N PRO A 229 -9.83 -6.39 -9.90
CA PRO A 229 -10.56 -7.65 -10.03
C PRO A 229 -11.12 -7.84 -11.45
N THR A 230 -10.88 -9.01 -12.05
CA THR A 230 -11.38 -9.37 -13.38
C THR A 230 -12.21 -10.66 -13.35
N ALA A 231 -12.91 -11.00 -14.43
CA ALA A 231 -13.63 -12.28 -14.52
C ALA A 231 -12.71 -13.51 -14.37
N LYS A 232 -11.41 -13.39 -14.71
CA LYS A 232 -10.40 -14.44 -14.49
C LYS A 232 -10.05 -14.64 -13.00
N ASP A 233 -10.56 -13.78 -12.12
CA ASP A 233 -10.37 -13.81 -10.67
C ASP A 233 -11.56 -14.44 -9.95
N ALA A 234 -12.58 -14.92 -10.67
CA ALA A 234 -13.83 -15.34 -10.06
C ALA A 234 -13.68 -16.46 -9.03
N GLN A 235 -12.56 -17.19 -9.00
CA GLN A 235 -12.32 -18.25 -8.02
C GLN A 235 -10.85 -18.33 -7.56
N CYS A 236 -10.64 -18.60 -6.27
CA CYS A 236 -9.34 -18.87 -5.67
C CYS A 236 -9.43 -19.87 -4.50
N ASP A 237 -8.28 -20.43 -4.09
CA ASP A 237 -8.22 -21.27 -2.90
C ASP A 237 -8.36 -20.42 -1.63
N VAL A 238 -7.63 -19.30 -1.58
CA VAL A 238 -7.65 -18.38 -0.44
C VAL A 238 -7.67 -16.93 -0.91
N ILE A 239 -8.59 -16.15 -0.33
CA ILE A 239 -8.60 -14.69 -0.48
C ILE A 239 -8.20 -14.02 0.83
N VAL A 240 -7.27 -13.09 0.74
CA VAL A 240 -6.73 -12.32 1.87
C VAL A 240 -7.27 -10.89 1.78
N VAL A 241 -8.13 -10.51 2.73
CA VAL A 241 -8.77 -9.19 2.78
C VAL A 241 -7.92 -8.24 3.61
N GLY A 242 -7.13 -7.42 2.93
CA GLY A 242 -6.16 -6.48 3.47
C GLY A 242 -4.74 -6.82 3.01
N ALA A 243 -3.96 -5.81 2.61
CA ALA A 243 -2.57 -5.99 2.13
C ALA A 243 -1.53 -5.33 3.06
N GLY A 244 -1.81 -5.29 4.36
CA GLY A 244 -0.80 -4.94 5.38
C GLY A 244 0.21 -6.08 5.64
N PRO A 245 1.08 -5.98 6.66
CA PRO A 245 2.07 -7.03 6.96
C PRO A 245 1.48 -8.44 7.13
N ALA A 246 0.35 -8.58 7.85
CA ALA A 246 -0.34 -9.86 7.98
C ALA A 246 -0.87 -10.37 6.63
N GLY A 247 -1.44 -9.48 5.83
CA GLY A 247 -2.02 -9.84 4.54
C GLY A 247 -0.96 -10.26 3.52
N LEU A 248 0.14 -9.51 3.44
CA LEU A 248 1.26 -9.83 2.55
C LEU A 248 1.97 -11.11 2.98
N ALA A 249 2.11 -11.36 4.28
CA ALA A 249 2.63 -12.63 4.77
C ALA A 249 1.70 -13.80 4.37
N ALA A 250 0.39 -13.66 4.56
CA ALA A 250 -0.57 -14.67 4.11
C ALA A 250 -0.52 -14.86 2.59
N ALA A 251 -0.35 -13.79 1.80
CA ALA A 251 -0.21 -13.87 0.36
C ALA A 251 1.05 -14.65 -0.07
N VAL A 252 2.19 -14.35 0.56
CA VAL A 252 3.47 -15.04 0.32
C VAL A 252 3.35 -16.53 0.64
N TYR A 253 2.89 -16.86 1.85
CA TYR A 253 2.82 -18.26 2.30
C TYR A 253 1.76 -19.05 1.52
N GLY A 254 0.59 -18.46 1.26
CA GLY A 254 -0.45 -19.12 0.46
C GLY A 254 0.07 -19.47 -0.93
N ALA A 255 0.69 -18.52 -1.61
CA ALA A 255 1.23 -18.77 -2.95
C ALA A 255 2.45 -19.72 -2.94
N SER A 256 3.34 -19.62 -1.95
CA SER A 256 4.49 -20.54 -1.87
C SER A 256 4.08 -21.98 -1.60
N ASP A 257 2.97 -22.18 -0.90
CA ASP A 257 2.42 -23.50 -0.57
C ASP A 257 1.52 -24.05 -1.70
N GLY A 258 1.48 -23.35 -2.85
CA GLY A 258 0.77 -23.79 -4.06
C GLY A 258 -0.71 -23.43 -4.11
N LEU A 259 -1.20 -22.59 -3.19
CA LEU A 259 -2.58 -22.11 -3.22
C LEU A 259 -2.74 -21.00 -4.26
N THR A 260 -3.83 -21.06 -5.03
CA THR A 260 -4.29 -19.91 -5.82
C THR A 260 -4.70 -18.81 -4.84
N THR A 261 -3.83 -17.81 -4.68
CA THR A 261 -3.94 -16.81 -3.61
C THR A 261 -4.18 -15.42 -4.17
N ILE A 262 -5.27 -14.79 -3.73
CA ILE A 262 -5.60 -13.40 -4.05
C ILE A 262 -5.51 -12.56 -2.78
N SER A 263 -4.81 -11.43 -2.82
CA SER A 263 -4.81 -10.44 -1.73
C SER A 263 -5.37 -9.12 -2.23
N VAL A 264 -6.27 -8.52 -1.46
CA VAL A 264 -7.00 -7.31 -1.86
C VAL A 264 -6.84 -6.21 -0.84
N ASP A 265 -6.72 -4.95 -1.28
CA ASP A 265 -6.75 -3.78 -0.39
C ASP A 265 -7.49 -2.61 -1.02
N ALA A 266 -8.25 -1.87 -0.21
CA ALA A 266 -9.06 -0.74 -0.68
C ALA A 266 -8.23 0.45 -1.19
N VAL A 267 -6.98 0.61 -0.74
CA VAL A 267 -6.16 1.79 -1.03
C VAL A 267 -4.82 1.43 -1.60
N ALA A 268 -4.00 0.68 -0.87
CA ALA A 268 -2.58 0.46 -1.19
C ALA A 268 -2.06 -0.77 -0.47
N THR A 269 -1.03 -1.41 -1.02
CA THR A 269 -0.23 -2.38 -0.25
C THR A 269 0.47 -1.71 0.93
N GLY A 270 0.76 -2.48 1.96
CA GLY A 270 1.54 -2.07 3.12
C GLY A 270 0.78 -1.68 4.37
N GLY A 271 -0.52 -1.39 4.26
CA GLY A 271 -1.34 -0.97 5.40
C GLY A 271 -0.72 0.19 6.18
N GLN A 272 -0.84 0.17 7.52
CA GLN A 272 -0.24 1.19 8.38
C GLN A 272 1.30 1.12 8.39
N ALA A 273 1.86 -0.09 8.36
CA ALA A 273 3.31 -0.26 8.43
C ALA A 273 4.04 0.39 7.26
N GLY A 274 3.44 0.34 6.05
CA GLY A 274 3.99 0.97 4.84
C GLY A 274 4.17 2.49 4.95
N THR A 275 3.46 3.15 5.86
CA THR A 275 3.57 4.60 6.11
C THR A 275 4.63 4.96 7.15
N SER A 276 5.21 3.97 7.83
CA SER A 276 6.23 4.22 8.86
C SER A 276 7.54 4.68 8.22
N SER A 277 8.11 5.77 8.73
CA SER A 277 9.41 6.27 8.29
C SER A 277 10.54 5.29 8.62
N ARG A 278 10.47 4.65 9.80
CA ARG A 278 11.46 3.66 10.24
C ARG A 278 10.85 2.62 11.19
N ILE A 279 11.21 1.36 10.98
CA ILE A 279 10.86 0.21 11.81
C ILE A 279 12.16 -0.41 12.33
N GLU A 280 12.42 -0.29 13.64
CA GLU A 280 13.65 -0.79 14.27
C GLU A 280 13.45 -2.15 14.97
N ASN A 281 12.20 -2.53 15.25
CA ASN A 281 11.85 -3.76 15.95
C ASN A 281 11.38 -4.87 15.01
N SER A 282 11.84 -4.85 13.76
CA SER A 282 11.67 -5.95 12.80
C SER A 282 12.96 -6.77 12.74
N LEU A 283 12.89 -8.03 13.17
CA LEU A 283 14.01 -8.96 13.14
C LEU A 283 14.62 -9.03 11.72
N GLY A 284 15.95 -9.07 11.64
CA GLY A 284 16.69 -9.13 10.36
C GLY A 284 17.15 -7.78 9.82
N PHE A 285 16.73 -6.65 10.43
CA PHE A 285 17.13 -5.31 10.03
C PHE A 285 17.88 -4.59 11.17
N PRO A 286 19.19 -4.84 11.35
CA PRO A 286 19.95 -4.31 12.49
C PRO A 286 20.04 -2.77 12.51
N SER A 287 19.93 -2.12 11.35
CA SER A 287 19.86 -0.66 11.21
C SER A 287 18.42 -0.14 11.07
N GLY A 288 17.42 -0.98 11.36
CA GLY A 288 16.03 -0.74 10.99
C GLY A 288 15.80 -0.75 9.47
N ILE A 289 14.55 -0.64 9.07
CA ILE A 289 14.11 -0.56 7.68
C ILE A 289 12.96 0.45 7.56
N SER A 290 12.85 1.16 6.45
CA SER A 290 11.66 1.98 6.23
C SER A 290 10.43 1.09 6.06
N GLY A 291 9.27 1.56 6.52
CA GLY A 291 8.01 0.85 6.29
C GLY A 291 7.77 0.60 4.81
N GLY A 292 8.11 1.58 3.98
CA GLY A 292 8.00 1.46 2.54
C GLY A 292 8.83 0.32 1.94
N GLU A 293 10.13 0.29 2.23
CA GLU A 293 11.04 -0.73 1.70
C GLU A 293 10.67 -2.15 2.16
N LEU A 294 10.21 -2.29 3.42
CA LEU A 294 9.75 -3.57 3.95
C LEU A 294 8.59 -4.15 3.13
N ILE A 295 7.62 -3.30 2.78
CA ILE A 295 6.43 -3.70 2.02
C ILE A 295 6.77 -4.06 0.58
N GLU A 296 7.64 -3.30 -0.08
CA GLU A 296 8.06 -3.59 -1.46
C GLU A 296 8.72 -4.96 -1.58
N ARG A 297 9.61 -5.27 -0.63
CA ARG A 297 10.23 -6.61 -0.56
C ARG A 297 9.18 -7.72 -0.41
N ALA A 298 8.16 -7.49 0.41
CA ALA A 298 7.07 -8.44 0.60
C ALA A 298 6.18 -8.58 -0.64
N VAL A 299 5.87 -7.48 -1.34
CA VAL A 299 5.09 -7.47 -2.59
C VAL A 299 5.79 -8.29 -3.67
N LEU A 300 7.10 -8.12 -3.83
CA LEU A 300 7.87 -8.89 -4.82
C LEU A 300 7.98 -10.36 -4.47
N GLN A 301 8.11 -10.67 -3.18
CA GLN A 301 8.09 -12.05 -2.72
C GLN A 301 6.73 -12.68 -3.02
N ALA A 302 5.63 -11.96 -2.80
CA ALA A 302 4.29 -12.43 -3.14
C ALA A 302 4.15 -12.67 -4.65
N HIS A 303 4.57 -11.72 -5.49
CA HIS A 303 4.57 -11.87 -6.95
C HIS A 303 5.47 -13.02 -7.43
N LYS A 304 6.64 -13.21 -6.82
CA LYS A 304 7.57 -14.31 -7.14
C LYS A 304 6.90 -15.68 -6.97
N PHE A 305 6.07 -15.84 -5.95
CA PHE A 305 5.33 -17.07 -5.71
C PHE A 305 4.01 -17.16 -6.49
N GLY A 306 3.60 -16.09 -7.19
CA GLY A 306 2.39 -16.07 -8.01
C GLY A 306 1.14 -15.58 -7.28
N ALA A 307 1.26 -14.99 -6.09
CA ALA A 307 0.14 -14.31 -5.44
C ALA A 307 -0.34 -13.13 -6.29
N ARG A 308 -1.66 -12.96 -6.38
CA ARG A 308 -2.29 -11.87 -7.13
C ARG A 308 -2.69 -10.77 -6.16
N LEU A 309 -2.01 -9.63 -6.22
CA LEU A 309 -2.33 -8.46 -5.40
C LEU A 309 -3.25 -7.53 -6.20
N MET A 310 -4.45 -7.24 -5.69
CA MET A 310 -5.44 -6.38 -6.33
C MET A 310 -5.67 -5.13 -5.51
N VAL A 311 -5.26 -4.00 -6.06
CA VAL A 311 -5.28 -2.71 -5.37
C VAL A 311 -5.57 -1.62 -6.39
N PRO A 312 -6.65 -0.83 -6.25
CA PRO A 312 -7.63 -0.86 -5.16
C PRO A 312 -8.72 -1.92 -5.40
N ALA A 313 -9.09 -2.63 -4.35
CA ALA A 313 -10.20 -3.55 -4.30
C ALA A 313 -10.81 -3.54 -2.88
N GLN A 314 -11.90 -2.78 -2.70
CA GLN A 314 -12.57 -2.67 -1.41
C GLN A 314 -13.66 -3.73 -1.26
N VAL A 315 -13.50 -4.61 -0.27
CA VAL A 315 -14.52 -5.59 0.12
C VAL A 315 -15.60 -4.92 0.96
N ASN A 316 -16.88 -5.25 0.71
CA ASN A 316 -18.01 -4.77 1.48
C ASN A 316 -18.99 -5.85 1.94
N LYS A 317 -18.82 -7.11 1.49
CA LYS A 317 -19.69 -8.22 1.92
C LYS A 317 -18.96 -9.55 1.85
N LEU A 318 -19.21 -10.39 2.85
CA LEU A 318 -18.79 -11.80 2.90
C LEU A 318 -20.05 -12.66 3.05
N THR A 319 -20.29 -13.57 2.12
CA THR A 319 -21.47 -14.46 2.15
C THR A 319 -21.01 -15.91 2.06
N PRO A 320 -21.35 -16.78 3.03
CA PRO A 320 -21.17 -18.22 2.87
C PRO A 320 -22.04 -18.74 1.72
N GLN A 321 -21.48 -19.57 0.83
CA GLN A 321 -22.22 -20.19 -0.28
C GLN A 321 -21.62 -21.54 -0.65
N ASP A 322 -22.34 -22.62 -0.34
CA ASP A 322 -21.90 -24.01 -0.52
C ASP A 322 -20.51 -24.24 0.14
N ASP A 323 -19.47 -24.61 -0.62
CA ASP A 323 -18.11 -24.93 -0.08
C ASP A 323 -17.28 -23.70 0.21
N ALA A 324 -17.77 -22.54 -0.19
CA ALA A 324 -16.93 -21.39 -0.39
C ALA A 324 -17.57 -20.16 0.20
N TYR A 325 -16.81 -19.08 0.10
CA TYR A 325 -17.21 -17.75 0.47
C TYR A 325 -17.25 -16.88 -0.77
N VAL A 326 -18.35 -16.17 -0.96
CA VAL A 326 -18.45 -15.10 -1.95
C VAL A 326 -18.06 -13.80 -1.27
N VAL A 327 -16.92 -13.25 -1.70
CA VAL A 327 -16.41 -11.94 -1.28
C VAL A 327 -16.81 -10.92 -2.32
N THR A 328 -17.68 -9.97 -1.94
CA THR A 328 -18.18 -8.92 -2.84
C THR A 328 -17.40 -7.62 -2.63
N PHE A 329 -17.05 -6.98 -3.74
CA PHE A 329 -16.39 -5.68 -3.76
C PHE A 329 -17.41 -4.54 -3.92
N THR A 330 -16.98 -3.32 -3.60
CA THR A 330 -17.85 -2.13 -3.69
C THR A 330 -18.34 -1.80 -5.09
N ASP A 331 -17.64 -2.27 -6.13
CA ASP A 331 -18.03 -2.10 -7.53
C ASP A 331 -19.02 -3.17 -8.03
N GLY A 332 -19.44 -4.10 -7.15
CA GLY A 332 -20.37 -5.19 -7.46
C GLY A 332 -19.70 -6.45 -8.02
N SER A 333 -18.40 -6.40 -8.35
CA SER A 333 -17.64 -7.60 -8.67
C SER A 333 -17.50 -8.50 -7.43
N HIS A 334 -17.20 -9.78 -7.65
CA HIS A 334 -17.04 -10.74 -6.55
C HIS A 334 -16.03 -11.84 -6.90
N VAL A 335 -15.46 -12.44 -5.86
CA VAL A 335 -14.55 -13.59 -5.92
C VAL A 335 -15.11 -14.70 -5.03
N ARG A 336 -15.12 -15.94 -5.54
CA ARG A 336 -15.43 -17.15 -4.77
C ARG A 336 -14.13 -17.72 -4.19
N ALA A 337 -14.06 -17.92 -2.88
CA ALA A 337 -12.85 -18.41 -2.22
C ALA A 337 -13.14 -19.61 -1.31
N GLY A 338 -12.29 -20.64 -1.35
CA GLY A 338 -12.40 -21.79 -0.45
C GLY A 338 -12.15 -21.44 1.03
N ALA A 339 -11.27 -20.47 1.27
CA ALA A 339 -11.02 -19.90 2.59
C ALA A 339 -10.81 -18.38 2.51
N VAL A 340 -11.03 -17.69 3.64
CA VAL A 340 -10.85 -16.23 3.74
C VAL A 340 -9.92 -15.90 4.90
N VAL A 341 -8.92 -15.05 4.67
CA VAL A 341 -8.08 -14.47 5.73
C VAL A 341 -8.38 -12.98 5.84
N LEU A 342 -9.00 -12.58 6.94
CA LEU A 342 -9.26 -11.19 7.27
C LEU A 342 -7.98 -10.56 7.87
N ALA A 343 -7.35 -9.68 7.11
CA ALA A 343 -6.11 -8.98 7.47
C ALA A 343 -6.22 -7.46 7.25
N SER A 344 -7.43 -6.91 7.42
CA SER A 344 -7.80 -5.52 7.10
C SER A 344 -7.26 -4.49 8.11
N GLY A 345 -6.61 -4.96 9.16
CA GLY A 345 -5.96 -4.15 10.19
C GLY A 345 -6.92 -3.16 10.85
N VAL A 346 -6.41 -1.95 11.08
CA VAL A 346 -7.10 -0.88 11.82
C VAL A 346 -6.88 0.50 11.17
N ARG A 347 -7.78 1.43 11.46
CA ARG A 347 -7.57 2.88 11.22
C ARG A 347 -7.28 3.58 12.55
N TYR A 348 -6.41 4.59 12.53
CA TYR A 348 -6.25 5.48 13.68
C TYR A 348 -7.58 6.14 14.04
N ARG A 349 -7.79 6.30 15.35
CA ARG A 349 -8.92 7.05 15.90
C ARG A 349 -8.73 8.53 15.56
N ARG A 350 -9.81 9.15 15.14
CA ARG A 350 -9.87 10.61 14.98
C ARG A 350 -9.97 11.27 16.33
N LEU A 351 -9.35 12.44 16.45
CA LEU A 351 -9.49 13.29 17.63
C LEU A 351 -10.73 14.16 17.43
N GLU A 352 -11.73 14.00 18.30
CA GLU A 352 -13.00 14.73 18.20
C GLU A 352 -12.93 16.00 19.07
N VAL A 353 -12.43 17.09 18.48
CA VAL A 353 -12.34 18.40 19.15
C VAL A 353 -12.79 19.53 18.23
N PRO A 354 -13.33 20.64 18.77
CA PRO A 354 -13.77 21.78 17.97
C PRO A 354 -12.67 22.31 17.04
N GLY A 355 -13.04 22.61 15.79
CA GLY A 355 -12.17 23.22 14.79
C GLY A 355 -11.31 22.26 13.97
N ILE A 356 -11.25 20.96 14.32
CA ILE A 356 -10.28 20.03 13.74
C ILE A 356 -10.57 19.64 12.29
N GLU A 357 -11.84 19.49 11.93
CA GLU A 357 -12.29 18.95 10.64
C GLU A 357 -11.77 19.77 9.44
N ARG A 358 -11.72 21.11 9.59
CA ARG A 358 -11.21 22.03 8.56
C ARG A 358 -9.71 21.88 8.33
N LEU A 359 -8.97 21.44 9.34
CA LEU A 359 -7.50 21.39 9.32
C LEU A 359 -6.96 19.98 9.02
N GLU A 360 -7.82 18.96 8.98
CA GLU A 360 -7.44 17.57 8.61
C GLU A 360 -6.81 17.51 7.20
N GLY A 361 -5.64 16.91 7.09
CA GLY A 361 -4.90 16.79 5.83
C GLY A 361 -4.23 18.09 5.35
N ILE A 362 -4.37 19.19 6.10
CA ILE A 362 -3.68 20.48 5.84
C ILE A 362 -2.59 20.72 6.88
N SER A 363 -2.92 20.49 8.16
CA SER A 363 -2.00 20.64 9.29
C SER A 363 -2.36 19.73 10.46
N VAL A 364 -3.36 18.86 10.30
CA VAL A 364 -3.70 17.78 11.23
C VAL A 364 -3.54 16.46 10.50
N TYR A 365 -2.68 15.58 11.01
CA TYR A 365 -2.24 14.36 10.35
C TYR A 365 -2.35 13.14 11.26
N TYR A 366 -2.53 11.97 10.64
CA TYR A 366 -2.62 10.67 11.31
C TYR A 366 -1.46 9.74 10.94
N ALA A 367 -0.44 10.30 10.29
CA ALA A 367 0.84 9.69 9.98
C ALA A 367 1.90 10.81 9.96
N ALA A 368 3.14 10.45 10.24
CA ALA A 368 4.28 11.37 10.16
C ALA A 368 5.23 10.86 9.09
N THR A 369 4.99 11.24 7.83
CA THR A 369 5.88 10.90 6.71
C THR A 369 6.83 12.06 6.38
N VAL A 370 7.78 11.82 5.47
CA VAL A 370 8.70 12.85 4.98
C VAL A 370 7.94 14.03 4.34
N HIS A 371 6.78 13.76 3.73
CA HIS A 371 5.96 14.81 3.12
C HIS A 371 5.38 15.75 4.16
N GLU A 372 4.74 15.24 5.23
CA GLU A 372 4.20 16.12 6.27
C GLU A 372 5.31 16.80 7.07
N ALA A 373 6.43 16.11 7.30
CA ALA A 373 7.55 16.66 8.05
C ALA A 373 8.21 17.86 7.33
N SER A 374 8.35 17.83 6.01
CA SER A 374 8.93 18.94 5.24
C SER A 374 8.05 20.19 5.23
N LEU A 375 6.76 20.07 5.53
CA LEU A 375 5.84 21.20 5.67
C LEU A 375 5.97 21.91 7.04
N CYS A 376 6.77 21.37 7.97
CA CYS A 376 6.79 21.78 9.38
C CYS A 376 8.14 22.33 9.87
N GLU A 377 9.09 22.66 8.99
CA GLU A 377 10.49 22.92 9.38
C GLU A 377 10.70 24.16 10.28
N ALA A 378 9.89 25.22 10.08
CA ALA A 378 10.13 26.52 10.73
C ALA A 378 9.48 26.69 12.11
N ASP A 379 8.55 25.82 12.51
CA ASP A 379 7.68 26.00 13.67
C ASP A 379 7.56 24.70 14.50
N PRO A 380 7.22 24.79 15.80
CA PRO A 380 7.02 23.60 16.62
C PRO A 380 5.78 22.83 16.18
N VAL A 381 5.79 21.50 16.36
CA VAL A 381 4.68 20.61 16.07
C VAL A 381 4.21 19.90 17.34
N ALA A 382 2.99 19.39 17.33
CA ALA A 382 2.43 18.61 18.43
C ALA A 382 2.15 17.17 18.01
N VAL A 383 2.46 16.22 18.89
CA VAL A 383 2.16 14.79 18.74
C VAL A 383 1.28 14.38 19.90
N VAL A 384 0.12 13.74 19.64
CA VAL A 384 -0.80 13.27 20.68
C VAL A 384 -0.77 11.74 20.73
N GLY A 385 -0.36 11.18 21.87
CA GLY A 385 -0.36 9.73 22.09
C GLY A 385 0.76 9.27 23.01
N GLY A 386 0.53 8.16 23.73
CA GLY A 386 1.49 7.57 24.67
C GLY A 386 2.11 6.24 24.24
N GLY A 387 1.81 5.76 23.03
CA GLY A 387 2.30 4.47 22.52
C GLY A 387 3.52 4.62 21.60
N ASN A 388 4.03 3.47 21.11
CA ASN A 388 5.22 3.43 20.25
C ASN A 388 5.13 4.29 18.99
N SER A 389 3.99 4.29 18.29
CA SER A 389 3.80 5.11 17.10
C SER A 389 3.98 6.60 17.39
N ALA A 390 3.52 7.07 18.55
CA ALA A 390 3.68 8.46 18.97
C ALA A 390 5.14 8.81 19.26
N GLY A 391 5.86 7.94 19.99
CA GLY A 391 7.28 8.15 20.29
C GLY A 391 8.16 8.14 19.04
N GLN A 392 7.92 7.21 18.10
CA GLN A 392 8.64 7.15 16.82
C GLN A 392 8.36 8.37 15.96
N ALA A 393 7.10 8.81 15.88
CA ALA A 393 6.73 10.02 15.18
C ALA A 393 7.40 11.25 15.81
N ALA A 394 7.43 11.35 17.14
CA ALA A 394 8.07 12.46 17.84
C ALA A 394 9.58 12.56 17.51
N LEU A 395 10.30 11.44 17.55
CA LEU A 395 11.72 11.40 17.19
C LEU A 395 11.97 11.73 15.72
N PHE A 396 11.14 11.21 14.81
CA PHE A 396 11.24 11.50 13.38
C PHE A 396 10.98 12.98 13.09
N LEU A 397 9.94 13.55 13.68
CA LEU A 397 9.58 14.97 13.51
C LEU A 397 10.63 15.89 14.12
N ALA A 398 11.29 15.49 15.22
CA ALA A 398 12.33 16.29 15.84
C ALA A 398 13.59 16.49 14.95
N GLN A 399 13.77 15.64 13.93
CA GLN A 399 14.81 15.81 12.91
C GLN A 399 14.49 16.95 11.93
N HIS A 400 13.22 17.32 11.77
CA HIS A 400 12.74 18.24 10.74
C HIS A 400 12.20 19.54 11.34
N ALA A 401 11.40 19.46 12.41
CA ALA A 401 10.78 20.61 13.06
C ALA A 401 11.72 21.36 14.00
N SER A 402 11.35 22.59 14.35
CA SER A 402 12.08 23.39 15.34
C SER A 402 11.92 22.84 16.77
N GLY A 403 10.81 22.15 17.06
CA GLY A 403 10.50 21.51 18.33
C GLY A 403 9.28 20.59 18.24
N VAL A 404 9.13 19.68 19.19
CA VAL A 404 8.01 18.71 19.25
C VAL A 404 7.42 18.69 20.65
N HIS A 405 6.12 18.98 20.77
CA HIS A 405 5.36 18.77 22.00
C HIS A 405 4.69 17.41 21.97
N LEU A 406 5.12 16.47 22.81
CA LEU A 406 4.52 15.14 22.95
C LEU A 406 3.47 15.16 24.07
N LEU A 407 2.20 15.22 23.69
CA LEU A 407 1.03 15.31 24.57
C LEU A 407 0.54 13.90 24.92
N VAL A 408 0.57 13.57 26.20
CA VAL A 408 0.24 12.24 26.71
C VAL A 408 -0.84 12.37 27.77
N ARG A 409 -1.97 11.66 27.57
CA ARG A 409 -3.08 11.66 28.53
C ARG A 409 -2.71 10.99 29.87
N GLY A 410 -1.87 9.96 29.81
CA GLY A 410 -1.39 9.24 30.99
C GLY A 410 -0.28 9.99 31.75
N GLY A 411 0.03 9.49 32.94
CA GLY A 411 1.12 10.01 33.79
C GLY A 411 2.46 9.31 33.64
N ASP A 412 2.57 8.33 32.73
CA ASP A 412 3.80 7.57 32.52
C ASP A 412 3.90 7.12 31.06
N LEU A 413 5.03 7.44 30.41
CA LEU A 413 5.33 6.98 29.05
C LEU A 413 5.57 5.46 28.99
N ASN A 414 6.07 4.85 30.07
CA ASN A 414 6.41 3.43 30.11
C ASN A 414 5.18 2.51 30.11
N ALA A 415 3.97 3.05 30.29
CA ALA A 415 2.74 2.27 30.31
C ALA A 415 2.48 1.56 28.97
N ASP A 416 2.64 2.26 27.84
CA ASP A 416 2.33 1.75 26.49
C ASP A 416 3.50 1.85 25.49
N MET A 417 4.56 2.61 25.84
CA MET A 417 5.74 2.81 24.99
C MET A 417 6.89 1.87 25.39
N SER A 418 7.61 1.35 24.40
CA SER A 418 8.79 0.51 24.60
C SER A 418 9.92 1.30 25.25
N ARG A 419 10.61 0.68 26.21
CA ARG A 419 11.61 1.35 27.06
C ARG A 419 12.70 2.10 26.30
N TYR A 420 13.28 1.49 25.26
CA TYR A 420 14.32 2.14 24.45
C TYR A 420 13.83 3.44 23.81
N LEU A 421 12.55 3.50 23.45
CA LEU A 421 11.94 4.64 22.79
C LEU A 421 11.64 5.75 23.80
N VAL A 422 11.20 5.39 25.02
CA VAL A 422 11.08 6.32 26.14
C VAL A 422 12.43 6.99 26.42
N ASP A 423 13.49 6.18 26.56
CA ASP A 423 14.84 6.70 26.83
C ASP A 423 15.34 7.65 25.71
N GLN A 424 15.01 7.36 24.44
CA GLN A 424 15.36 8.24 23.32
C GLN A 424 14.55 9.55 23.32
N VAL A 425 13.24 9.47 23.56
CA VAL A 425 12.32 10.61 23.61
C VAL A 425 12.71 11.57 24.74
N GLU A 426 12.93 11.07 25.95
CA GLU A 426 13.27 11.89 27.12
C GLU A 426 14.64 12.56 27.00
N ARG A 427 15.58 11.96 26.27
CA ARG A 427 16.92 12.53 26.05
C ARG A 427 16.98 13.53 24.90
N HIS A 428 15.94 13.62 24.06
CA HIS A 428 16.01 14.42 22.85
C HIS A 428 15.76 15.91 23.15
N PRO A 429 16.70 16.83 22.85
CA PRO A 429 16.63 18.23 23.30
C PRO A 429 15.50 19.05 22.66
N LYS A 430 14.95 18.57 21.55
CA LYS A 430 13.82 19.21 20.84
C LYS A 430 12.45 18.66 21.22
N ILE A 431 12.37 17.64 22.08
CA ILE A 431 11.09 17.02 22.45
C ILE A 431 10.72 17.44 23.88
N GLU A 432 9.56 18.07 24.03
CA GLU A 432 8.96 18.37 25.32
C GLU A 432 7.82 17.38 25.58
N VAL A 433 7.93 16.59 26.65
CA VAL A 433 6.89 15.63 27.06
C VAL A 433 5.91 16.32 28.01
N LEU A 434 4.64 16.35 27.63
CA LEU A 434 3.54 16.92 28.39
C LEU A 434 2.62 15.79 28.86
N LEU A 435 2.90 15.25 30.04
CA LEU A 435 2.08 14.23 30.70
C LEU A 435 0.76 14.83 31.19
N HIS A 436 -0.22 13.95 31.45
CA HIS A 436 -1.58 14.31 31.87
C HIS A 436 -2.26 15.37 30.99
N THR A 437 -1.83 15.52 29.73
CA THR A 437 -2.27 16.63 28.88
C THR A 437 -3.15 16.12 27.75
N GLU A 438 -4.34 16.72 27.60
CA GLU A 438 -5.28 16.45 26.52
C GLU A 438 -5.52 17.67 25.64
N VAL A 439 -5.73 17.45 24.35
CA VAL A 439 -6.19 18.49 23.42
C VAL A 439 -7.70 18.65 23.56
N ARG A 440 -8.17 19.88 23.78
CA ARG A 440 -9.59 20.24 23.91
C ARG A 440 -10.15 21.02 22.71
N GLY A 441 -9.29 21.53 21.84
CA GLY A 441 -9.68 22.31 20.67
C GLY A 441 -8.48 22.70 19.82
N VAL A 442 -8.73 23.06 18.56
CA VAL A 442 -7.70 23.58 17.66
C VAL A 442 -8.12 24.90 17.05
N SER A 443 -7.16 25.78 16.77
CA SER A 443 -7.39 27.11 16.23
C SER A 443 -6.42 27.42 15.08
N GLY A 444 -6.91 28.16 14.10
CA GLY A 444 -6.15 28.61 12.93
C GLY A 444 -7.05 28.74 11.70
N LYS A 445 -6.76 29.71 10.82
CA LYS A 445 -7.64 30.01 9.67
C LYS A 445 -7.44 29.01 8.53
N ASP A 446 -6.28 29.11 7.87
CA ASP A 446 -5.91 28.31 6.70
C ASP A 446 -5.01 27.11 7.06
N LYS A 447 -4.34 27.19 8.22
CA LYS A 447 -3.51 26.14 8.81
C LYS A 447 -3.63 26.23 10.33
N LEU A 448 -3.16 25.20 11.04
CA LEU A 448 -3.08 25.20 12.49
C LEU A 448 -2.13 26.31 12.98
N GLU A 449 -2.58 27.05 13.99
CA GLU A 449 -1.80 28.10 14.66
C GLU A 449 -1.62 27.77 16.15
N SER A 450 -2.65 27.22 16.79
CA SER A 450 -2.60 26.83 18.20
C SER A 450 -3.57 25.70 18.57
N LEU A 451 -3.24 25.02 19.66
CA LEU A 451 -4.05 24.02 20.34
C LEU A 451 -4.53 24.60 21.67
N SER A 452 -5.77 24.31 22.05
CA SER A 452 -6.20 24.43 23.44
C SER A 452 -5.90 23.11 24.13
N VAL A 453 -4.98 23.10 25.10
CA VAL A 453 -4.62 21.91 25.87
C VAL A 453 -5.05 22.05 27.32
N GLU A 454 -5.38 20.93 27.96
CA GLU A 454 -5.80 20.86 29.36
C GLU A 454 -4.89 19.89 30.12
N ASP A 455 -4.33 20.35 31.23
CA ASP A 455 -3.68 19.47 32.21
C ASP A 455 -4.75 18.86 33.10
N ASN A 456 -5.02 17.57 32.92
CA ASN A 456 -6.07 16.83 33.62
C ASN A 456 -5.83 16.73 35.14
N THR A 457 -4.62 16.96 35.64
CA THR A 457 -4.34 16.96 37.09
C THR A 457 -4.75 18.27 37.75
N ARG A 458 -4.69 19.37 37.00
CA ARG A 458 -4.95 20.74 37.51
C ARG A 458 -6.26 21.33 36.99
N GLY A 459 -6.83 20.77 35.93
CA GLY A 459 -7.97 21.34 35.20
C GLY A 459 -7.62 22.63 34.46
N GLU A 460 -6.34 22.99 34.35
CA GLU A 460 -5.88 24.23 33.75
C GLU A 460 -5.86 24.11 32.23
N ARG A 461 -6.53 25.04 31.55
CA ARG A 461 -6.51 25.16 30.08
C ARG A 461 -5.55 26.24 29.65
N ARG A 462 -4.68 25.91 28.71
CA ARG A 462 -3.73 26.86 28.13
C ARG A 462 -3.63 26.72 26.61
N PRO A 463 -3.37 27.82 25.88
CA PRO A 463 -2.99 27.73 24.49
C PRO A 463 -1.57 27.15 24.35
N LEU A 464 -1.38 26.28 23.37
CA LEU A 464 -0.09 25.72 22.98
C LEU A 464 0.11 25.98 21.48
N ARG A 465 1.17 26.73 21.13
CA ARG A 465 1.48 27.03 19.73
C ARG A 465 2.00 25.77 19.03
N ALA A 466 1.42 25.43 17.88
CA ALA A 466 1.91 24.36 17.02
C ALA A 466 1.47 24.61 15.58
N ALA A 467 2.37 24.41 14.61
CA ALA A 467 2.06 24.54 13.19
C ALA A 467 1.40 23.30 12.59
N ALA A 468 1.56 22.14 13.24
CA ALA A 468 0.89 20.91 12.88
C ALA A 468 0.60 20.03 14.10
N LEU A 469 -0.42 19.18 13.97
CA LEU A 469 -0.86 18.22 14.97
C LEU A 469 -0.84 16.81 14.37
N PHE A 470 -0.14 15.89 15.02
CA PHE A 470 -0.04 14.49 14.65
C PHE A 470 -0.74 13.61 15.70
N VAL A 471 -1.75 12.83 15.30
CA VAL A 471 -2.65 12.13 16.23
C VAL A 471 -2.42 10.61 16.21
N PHE A 472 -2.03 10.05 17.36
CA PHE A 472 -1.74 8.64 17.59
C PHE A 472 -2.44 8.08 18.84
N ILE A 473 -3.77 8.30 18.95
CA ILE A 473 -4.59 7.96 20.15
C ILE A 473 -5.25 6.57 20.11
N GLY A 474 -4.59 5.62 19.43
CA GLY A 474 -5.10 4.26 19.22
C GLY A 474 -5.89 4.11 17.94
N ALA A 475 -6.48 2.92 17.74
CA ALA A 475 -7.05 2.52 16.47
C ALA A 475 -8.40 1.78 16.62
N ARG A 476 -9.17 1.71 15.53
CA ARG A 476 -10.41 0.93 15.40
C ARG A 476 -10.34 0.04 14.16
N PRO A 477 -10.83 -1.21 14.23
CA PRO A 477 -10.85 -2.12 13.08
C PRO A 477 -11.93 -1.70 12.07
N ARG A 478 -11.74 -2.05 10.78
CA ARG A 478 -12.75 -1.81 9.73
C ARG A 478 -13.63 -3.04 9.53
N THR A 479 -14.48 -3.31 10.50
CA THR A 479 -15.30 -4.53 10.59
C THR A 479 -16.79 -4.24 10.48
N GLU A 480 -17.18 -3.01 10.13
CA GLU A 480 -18.58 -2.61 9.99
C GLU A 480 -19.33 -3.51 9.00
N TRP A 481 -18.67 -3.88 7.90
CA TRP A 481 -19.18 -4.77 6.86
C TRP A 481 -19.29 -6.25 7.26
N LEU A 482 -18.71 -6.62 8.42
CA LEU A 482 -18.76 -7.97 8.98
C LEU A 482 -19.82 -8.11 10.08
N ARG A 483 -20.46 -7.00 10.49
CA ARG A 483 -21.51 -7.03 11.51
C ARG A 483 -22.65 -7.94 11.07
N GLY A 484 -23.04 -8.85 11.95
CA GLY A 484 -24.07 -9.87 11.67
C GLY A 484 -23.55 -11.10 10.92
N ALA A 485 -22.38 -11.03 10.26
CA ALA A 485 -21.76 -12.19 9.63
C ALA A 485 -20.78 -12.91 10.57
N LEU A 486 -20.04 -12.15 11.40
CA LEU A 486 -19.04 -12.66 12.34
C LEU A 486 -19.25 -12.12 13.75
N ALA A 487 -18.77 -12.89 14.74
CA ALA A 487 -18.68 -12.45 16.12
C ALA A 487 -17.55 -11.42 16.29
N LEU A 488 -17.90 -10.27 16.86
CA LEU A 488 -16.99 -9.16 17.15
C LEU A 488 -17.01 -8.85 18.65
N ASP A 489 -15.90 -8.35 19.19
CA ASP A 489 -15.88 -7.81 20.54
C ASP A 489 -16.61 -6.46 20.64
N GLU A 490 -16.79 -5.94 21.86
CA GLU A 490 -17.45 -4.64 22.11
C GLU A 490 -16.76 -3.44 21.42
N LYS A 491 -15.48 -3.59 21.08
CA LYS A 491 -14.67 -2.57 20.39
C LYS A 491 -14.65 -2.78 18.87
N GLY A 492 -15.35 -3.79 18.37
CA GLY A 492 -15.50 -4.15 16.96
C GLY A 492 -14.41 -5.07 16.41
N PHE A 493 -13.48 -5.59 17.21
CA PHE A 493 -12.44 -6.50 16.71
C PHE A 493 -12.97 -7.90 16.48
N VAL A 494 -12.43 -8.61 15.49
CA VAL A 494 -12.86 -9.97 15.15
C VAL A 494 -12.43 -10.95 16.24
N LEU A 495 -13.37 -11.73 16.77
CA LEU A 495 -13.07 -12.80 17.72
C LEU A 495 -12.51 -14.03 16.98
N THR A 496 -11.50 -14.68 17.57
CA THR A 496 -10.83 -15.86 17.00
C THR A 496 -10.64 -16.95 18.05
N GLY A 497 -10.47 -18.21 17.61
CA GLY A 497 -10.10 -19.33 18.46
C GLY A 497 -11.07 -19.55 19.62
N ALA A 498 -10.55 -19.57 20.85
CA ALA A 498 -11.36 -19.80 22.05
C ALA A 498 -12.45 -18.72 22.24
N ASP A 499 -12.14 -17.46 21.94
CA ASP A 499 -13.12 -16.37 22.06
C ASP A 499 -14.20 -16.47 20.98
N ALA A 500 -13.83 -16.88 19.76
CA ALA A 500 -14.79 -17.19 18.71
C ALA A 500 -15.70 -18.35 19.12
N ARG A 501 -15.16 -19.40 19.75
CA ARG A 501 -15.95 -20.55 20.24
C ARG A 501 -17.01 -20.12 21.25
N ALA A 502 -16.67 -19.21 22.16
CA ALA A 502 -17.60 -18.73 23.18
C ALA A 502 -18.78 -17.95 22.58
N ALA A 503 -18.59 -17.32 21.42
CA ALA A 503 -19.59 -16.51 20.74
C ALA A 503 -20.25 -17.19 19.52
N ALA A 504 -19.75 -18.35 19.09
CA ALA A 504 -20.20 -19.01 17.87
C ALA A 504 -21.45 -19.88 18.08
N ASP A 505 -22.19 -20.07 16.99
CA ASP A 505 -23.25 -21.07 16.89
C ASP A 505 -22.64 -22.48 16.91
N ALA A 506 -22.93 -23.26 17.95
CA ALA A 506 -22.40 -24.61 18.14
C ALA A 506 -22.72 -25.55 16.97
N THR A 507 -23.87 -25.37 16.30
CA THR A 507 -24.34 -26.26 15.23
C THR A 507 -23.38 -26.33 14.05
N ARG A 508 -22.72 -25.22 13.72
CA ARG A 508 -21.74 -25.13 12.60
C ARG A 508 -20.46 -25.90 12.89
N TRP A 509 -20.04 -25.94 14.16
CA TRP A 509 -18.82 -26.60 14.60
C TRP A 509 -19.06 -28.09 14.87
N ASP A 510 -20.24 -28.44 15.37
CA ASP A 510 -20.66 -29.83 15.55
C ASP A 510 -20.67 -30.61 14.23
N ALA A 511 -21.12 -29.96 13.14
CA ALA A 511 -21.08 -30.53 11.80
C ALA A 511 -19.66 -30.85 11.30
N LEU A 512 -18.66 -30.12 11.81
CA LEU A 512 -17.24 -30.33 11.50
C LEU A 512 -16.52 -31.24 12.52
N GLY A 513 -17.18 -31.61 13.62
CA GLY A 513 -16.60 -32.44 14.68
C GLY A 513 -15.41 -31.81 15.41
N ARG A 514 -15.24 -30.48 15.34
CA ARG A 514 -14.12 -29.76 15.95
C ARG A 514 -14.49 -28.34 16.35
N ALA A 515 -13.73 -27.77 17.29
CA ALA A 515 -13.80 -26.35 17.65
C ALA A 515 -13.06 -25.44 16.63
N PRO A 516 -13.27 -24.11 16.67
CA PRO A 516 -12.47 -23.16 15.89
C PRO A 516 -10.97 -23.33 16.15
N LEU A 517 -10.16 -23.26 15.09
CA LEU A 517 -8.70 -23.19 15.20
C LEU A 517 -8.24 -21.83 15.75
N LEU A 518 -6.97 -21.70 16.14
CA LEU A 518 -6.44 -20.55 16.89
C LEU A 518 -6.77 -19.17 16.29
N LEU A 519 -6.67 -19.02 14.96
CA LEU A 519 -7.01 -17.79 14.23
C LEU A 519 -8.34 -17.87 13.48
N GLU A 520 -9.06 -18.98 13.60
CA GLU A 520 -10.34 -19.16 12.94
C GLU A 520 -11.41 -18.36 13.68
N THR A 521 -12.28 -17.71 12.92
CA THR A 521 -13.34 -16.85 13.43
C THR A 521 -14.55 -17.68 13.84
N SER A 522 -15.69 -17.03 14.10
CA SER A 522 -16.97 -17.72 14.31
C SER A 522 -17.54 -18.38 13.04
N LEU A 523 -16.91 -18.19 11.87
CA LEU A 523 -17.22 -18.88 10.63
C LEU A 523 -16.09 -19.86 10.25
N PRO A 524 -16.40 -21.16 10.05
CA PRO A 524 -15.39 -22.13 9.65
C PRO A 524 -14.72 -21.78 8.31
N GLY A 525 -13.39 -21.84 8.25
CA GLY A 525 -12.63 -21.49 7.04
C GLY A 525 -12.46 -19.98 6.82
N VAL A 526 -12.95 -19.15 7.73
CA VAL A 526 -12.67 -17.72 7.80
C VAL A 526 -11.74 -17.48 8.98
N PHE A 527 -10.56 -16.93 8.71
CA PHE A 527 -9.51 -16.63 9.68
C PHE A 527 -9.33 -15.13 9.83
N ALA A 528 -8.80 -14.67 10.96
CA ALA A 528 -8.39 -13.27 11.14
C ALA A 528 -6.96 -13.16 11.68
N ALA A 529 -6.17 -12.28 11.07
CA ALA A 529 -4.75 -12.11 11.37
C ALA A 529 -4.36 -10.63 11.45
N GLY A 530 -3.44 -10.31 12.36
CA GLY A 530 -2.97 -8.95 12.61
C GLY A 530 -4.01 -8.10 13.34
N ASP A 531 -3.85 -6.77 13.25
CA ASP A 531 -4.52 -5.82 14.14
C ASP A 531 -6.06 -5.84 14.09
N VAL A 532 -6.67 -6.49 13.10
CA VAL A 532 -8.14 -6.63 12.99
C VAL A 532 -8.72 -7.57 14.06
N ARG A 533 -7.94 -8.52 14.57
CA ARG A 533 -8.42 -9.48 15.58
C ARG A 533 -8.34 -8.92 17.00
N SER A 534 -9.23 -9.40 17.86
CA SER A 534 -9.21 -9.11 19.29
C SER A 534 -7.96 -9.72 19.93
N GLY A 535 -7.40 -9.03 20.92
CA GLY A 535 -6.20 -9.47 21.64
C GLY A 535 -4.92 -9.55 20.80
N SER A 536 -4.86 -8.89 19.63
CA SER A 536 -3.64 -8.82 18.83
C SER A 536 -2.54 -8.00 19.51
N VAL A 537 -1.27 -8.39 19.27
CA VAL A 537 -0.10 -7.71 19.85
C VAL A 537 0.15 -6.34 19.20
N LYS A 538 -0.46 -6.07 18.04
CA LYS A 538 -0.37 -4.78 17.30
C LYS A 538 1.07 -4.40 16.95
N ARG A 539 1.81 -5.37 16.42
CA ARG A 539 3.20 -5.23 15.99
C ARG A 539 3.39 -5.84 14.61
N VAL A 540 4.26 -5.24 13.81
CA VAL A 540 4.58 -5.72 12.45
C VAL A 540 5.02 -7.17 12.47
N ALA A 541 5.98 -7.54 13.32
CA ALA A 541 6.47 -8.91 13.40
C ALA A 541 5.38 -9.93 13.78
N SER A 542 4.52 -9.58 14.76
CA SER A 542 3.39 -10.43 15.17
C SER A 542 2.36 -10.57 14.05
N ALA A 543 2.03 -9.46 13.37
CA ALA A 543 1.09 -9.47 12.26
C ALA A 543 1.61 -10.35 11.10
N THR A 544 2.89 -10.21 10.73
CA THR A 544 3.54 -11.08 9.74
C THR A 544 3.47 -12.55 10.15
N GLY A 545 3.81 -12.87 11.40
CA GLY A 545 3.74 -14.24 11.92
C GLY A 545 2.33 -14.83 11.91
N GLU A 546 1.33 -14.04 12.31
CA GLU A 546 -0.08 -14.45 12.25
C GLU A 546 -0.58 -14.66 10.82
N GLY A 547 -0.14 -13.82 9.87
CA GLY A 547 -0.45 -14.00 8.45
C GLY A 547 0.04 -15.33 7.90
N ALA A 548 1.30 -15.71 8.22
CA ALA A 548 1.85 -17.01 7.86
C ALA A 548 1.12 -18.16 8.57
N MET A 549 0.85 -18.01 9.86
CA MET A 549 0.13 -19.01 10.65
C MET A 549 -1.29 -19.24 10.13
N ALA A 550 -1.99 -18.19 9.67
CA ALA A 550 -3.31 -18.32 9.10
C ALA A 550 -3.33 -19.27 7.90
N ILE A 551 -2.31 -19.24 7.03
CA ILE A 551 -2.21 -20.16 5.88
C ILE A 551 -2.02 -21.61 6.33
N ARG A 552 -1.18 -21.87 7.33
CA ARG A 552 -1.06 -23.22 7.91
C ARG A 552 -2.40 -23.75 8.42
N LEU A 553 -3.20 -22.89 9.06
CA LEU A 553 -4.53 -23.24 9.56
C LEU A 553 -5.57 -23.37 8.43
N VAL A 554 -5.42 -22.63 7.33
CA VAL A 554 -6.20 -22.85 6.10
C VAL A 554 -5.97 -24.27 5.56
N HIS A 555 -4.73 -24.73 5.49
CA HIS A 555 -4.43 -26.12 5.09
C HIS A 555 -5.08 -27.13 6.03
N GLU A 556 -4.95 -26.95 7.35
CA GLU A 556 -5.58 -27.82 8.35
C GLU A 556 -7.11 -27.86 8.22
N HIS A 557 -7.75 -26.71 7.97
CA HIS A 557 -9.18 -26.65 7.72
C HIS A 557 -9.56 -27.46 6.48
N ARG A 558 -8.82 -27.31 5.38
CA ARG A 558 -9.11 -28.02 4.12
C ARG A 558 -8.92 -29.53 4.22
N GLU A 559 -7.91 -29.99 4.95
CA GLU A 559 -7.66 -31.40 5.22
C GLU A 559 -8.78 -32.05 6.04
N ASN A 560 -9.25 -31.36 7.09
CA ASN A 560 -10.25 -31.88 8.02
C ASN A 560 -11.70 -31.76 7.52
N ALA A 561 -12.00 -30.73 6.72
CA ALA A 561 -13.37 -30.45 6.30
C ALA A 561 -13.76 -31.10 4.97
N GLY A 562 -12.79 -31.64 4.21
CA GLY A 562 -13.04 -32.17 2.86
C GLY A 562 -13.95 -31.24 2.05
N ASN A 563 -13.57 -29.95 1.91
CA ASN A 563 -14.35 -28.87 1.29
C ASN A 563 -15.88 -29.04 1.44
N LEU A 564 -16.53 -28.54 2.51
CA LEU A 564 -17.88 -27.92 2.46
C LEU A 564 -18.44 -27.57 3.85
N VAL A 565 -18.86 -26.30 4.01
CA VAL A 565 -19.94 -25.91 4.93
C VAL A 565 -21.24 -26.49 4.38
N ARG A 566 -21.62 -27.71 4.78
CA ARG A 566 -22.92 -28.30 4.40
C ARG A 566 -24.01 -27.81 5.35
N ASP A 567 -24.87 -26.92 4.87
CA ASP A 567 -26.19 -26.74 5.47
C ASP A 567 -27.10 -27.88 4.97
N ARG A 568 -27.46 -28.82 5.86
CA ARG A 568 -28.35 -29.96 5.52
C ARG A 568 -29.83 -29.56 5.46
N ALA A 569 -30.16 -28.45 4.81
CA ALA A 569 -31.56 -28.01 4.66
C ALA A 569 -32.22 -28.47 3.35
N THR A 570 -31.47 -28.94 2.35
CA THR A 570 -32.05 -29.42 1.08
C THR A 570 -31.28 -30.63 0.54
N GLY A 571 -31.71 -31.84 0.90
CA GLY A 571 -31.27 -33.07 0.25
C GLY A 571 -32.21 -33.46 -0.89
N PRO A 572 -31.71 -33.96 -2.04
CA PRO A 572 -32.56 -34.62 -3.02
C PRO A 572 -32.95 -36.01 -2.50
N GLU A 573 -34.21 -36.41 -2.69
CA GLU A 573 -34.70 -37.75 -2.39
C GLU A 573 -33.82 -38.81 -3.07
N ARG A 574 -33.40 -39.82 -2.30
CA ARG A 574 -32.75 -41.01 -2.87
C ARG A 574 -33.80 -41.87 -3.57
N PRO A 575 -33.52 -42.42 -4.77
CA PRO A 575 -34.41 -43.40 -5.38
C PRO A 575 -34.33 -44.71 -4.59
N GLN A 576 -35.51 -45.31 -4.36
CA GLN A 576 -35.65 -46.63 -3.74
C GLN A 576 -34.99 -47.73 -4.60
N PRO A 577 -34.44 -48.80 -4.01
CA PRO A 577 -33.93 -49.93 -4.77
C PRO A 577 -35.09 -50.78 -5.29
N GLU A 578 -35.14 -50.98 -6.60
CA GLU A 578 -36.05 -51.93 -7.24
C GLU A 578 -35.72 -53.36 -6.80
N ALA A 579 -36.76 -54.09 -6.41
CA ALA A 579 -36.70 -55.48 -6.03
C ALA A 579 -36.56 -56.39 -7.24
N ASP A 580 -35.57 -57.26 -7.13
CA ASP A 580 -35.28 -58.48 -7.87
C ASP A 580 -36.51 -59.16 -8.51
N ARG A 581 -36.48 -59.35 -9.85
CA ARG A 581 -37.29 -60.36 -10.54
C ARG A 581 -36.53 -61.02 -11.69
N SER A 582 -36.33 -62.32 -11.47
CA SER A 582 -36.41 -63.44 -12.41
C SER A 582 -35.19 -63.78 -13.28
N ALA A 583 -34.47 -64.79 -12.79
CA ALA A 583 -34.50 -66.18 -13.28
C ALA A 583 -33.98 -66.51 -14.69
N SER A 584 -33.16 -67.58 -14.67
CA SER A 584 -33.24 -68.78 -15.53
C SER A 584 -32.40 -68.82 -16.82
N ARG A 585 -31.46 -69.79 -16.80
CA ARG A 585 -30.92 -70.59 -17.93
C ARG A 585 -29.92 -69.82 -18.82
N ARG A 586 -28.72 -70.29 -19.12
CA ARG A 586 -28.08 -71.61 -19.16
C ARG A 586 -26.59 -71.45 -18.94
#